data_AF-A0A7C5R0E8-F1
#
_entry.id   AF-A0A7C5R0E8-F1
#
_cell.length_a   1.000
_cell.length_b   1.000
_cell.length_c   1.000
_cell.angle_alpha   90.00
_cell.angle_beta   90.00
_cell.angle_gamma   90.00
#
_symmetry.space_group_name_H-M   'P 1'
#
loop_
_entity.id
_entity.type
_entity.pdbx_description
1 polymer ?
#
loop_
_entity_poly.entity_id
_entity_poly.type
_entity_poly.pdbx_seq_one_letter_code
_entity_poly.pdbx_strand_id
1 'polypeptide(L)' 'MSPLKIKKGSSSHSAYNLRDPNAEGIERHTLAVIVDNEAGVLARVIGLFSGRGYNIDSLTVAEIDHL' A
#
# COMPACT_ATOMS: atom_id res chain seq x y z
N MET A 1 -6.04 -23.04 -9.04
CA MET A 1 -4.83 -22.40 -9.62
C MET A 1 -4.92 -22.52 -11.13
N SER A 2 -4.93 -21.39 -11.85
CA SER A 2 -5.03 -21.37 -13.31
C SER A 2 -3.63 -21.49 -13.93
N PRO A 3 -3.43 -22.29 -14.99
CA PRO A 3 -2.10 -22.50 -15.57
C PRO A 3 -1.60 -21.25 -16.30
N LEU A 4 -0.34 -20.87 -16.05
CA LEU A 4 0.34 -19.76 -16.71
C LEU A 4 0.56 -20.08 -18.20
N LYS A 5 0.04 -19.24 -19.10
CA LYS A 5 0.19 -19.40 -20.56
C LYS A 5 1.57 -18.92 -21.00
N ILE A 6 2.56 -19.82 -21.04
CA ILE A 6 3.89 -19.53 -21.55
C ILE A 6 3.90 -19.63 -23.08
N LYS A 7 4.29 -18.55 -23.78
CA LYS A 7 4.46 -18.56 -25.24
C LYS A 7 5.60 -19.51 -25.62
N LYS A 8 5.31 -20.47 -26.51
CA LYS A 8 6.25 -21.48 -27.04
C LYS A 8 7.32 -20.78 -27.89
N GLY A 9 8.40 -20.34 -27.26
CA GLY A 9 9.46 -19.55 -27.90
C GLY A 9 10.46 -18.90 -26.93
N SER A 10 10.29 -19.04 -25.60
CA SER A 10 11.34 -18.67 -24.66
C SER A 10 12.55 -19.56 -24.87
N SER A 11 13.58 -19.03 -25.54
CA SER A 11 14.86 -19.71 -25.71
C SER A 11 15.44 -20.10 -24.35
N SER A 12 16.22 -21.18 -24.35
CA SER A 12 16.85 -21.85 -23.20
C SER A 12 17.87 -20.99 -22.43
N HIS A 13 17.75 -19.65 -22.45
CA HIS A 13 18.79 -18.75 -21.97
C HIS A 13 18.55 -18.09 -20.61
N SER A 14 17.38 -18.24 -19.99
CA SER A 14 17.18 -18.19 -18.53
C SER A 14 15.68 -18.31 -18.23
N ALA A 15 15.27 -19.35 -17.50
CA ALA A 15 13.90 -19.52 -16.99
C ALA A 15 13.65 -18.72 -15.70
N TYR A 16 14.61 -17.92 -15.24
CA TYR A 16 14.58 -17.27 -13.92
C TYR A 16 13.90 -15.89 -13.92
N ASN A 17 13.34 -15.43 -15.04
CA ASN A 17 12.62 -14.16 -15.09
C ASN A 17 11.12 -14.33 -15.40
N LEU A 18 10.49 -15.32 -14.78
CA LEU A 18 9.04 -15.46 -14.75
C LEU A 18 8.48 -14.59 -13.62
N ARG A 19 8.49 -13.27 -13.82
CA ARG A 19 7.65 -12.38 -12.99
C ARG A 19 6.22 -12.53 -13.49
N ASP A 20 5.32 -13.04 -12.65
CA ASP A 20 3.89 -13.06 -12.98
C ASP A 20 3.41 -11.60 -13.06
N PRO A 21 3.00 -11.11 -14.26
CA PRO A 21 2.52 -9.74 -14.40
C PRO A 21 1.20 -9.49 -13.66
N ASN A 22 0.55 -10.55 -13.17
CA ASN A 22 -0.68 -10.48 -12.38
C ASN A 22 -0.44 -10.83 -10.90
N ALA A 23 0.82 -10.90 -10.46
CA ALA A 23 1.09 -11.02 -9.04
C ALA A 23 0.55 -9.77 -8.33
N GLU A 24 -0.48 -9.95 -7.49
CA GLU A 24 -0.92 -8.90 -6.55
C GLU A 24 0.25 -8.58 -5.62
N GLY A 25 0.92 -7.46 -5.89
CA GLY A 25 1.99 -6.94 -5.07
C GLY A 25 1.41 -6.23 -3.84
N ILE A 26 2.21 -6.14 -2.78
CA ILE A 26 1.91 -5.22 -1.68
C ILE A 26 2.09 -3.81 -2.22
N GLU A 27 0.99 -3.08 -2.42
CA GLU A 27 1.01 -1.69 -2.85
C GLU A 27 1.01 -0.72 -1.67
N ARG A 28 1.72 0.41 -1.83
CA ARG A 28 1.76 1.49 -0.85
C ARG A 28 0.86 2.63 -1.31
N HIS A 29 0.04 3.13 -0.40
CA HIS A 29 -0.84 4.27 -0.66
C HIS A 29 -0.54 5.42 0.30
N THR A 30 -0.62 6.65 -0.22
CA THR A 30 -0.49 7.89 0.56
C THR A 30 -1.86 8.55 0.64
N LEU A 31 -2.29 8.89 1.85
CA LEU A 31 -3.58 9.52 2.11
C LEU A 31 -3.34 10.87 2.78
N ALA A 32 -4.10 11.89 2.38
CA ALA A 32 -4.18 13.18 3.05
C ALA A 32 -5.57 13.33 3.67
N VAL A 33 -5.64 13.67 4.96
CA VAL A 33 -6.89 13.74 5.71
C VAL A 33 -6.90 15.05 6.50
N ILE A 34 -7.96 15.83 6.35
CA ILE A 34 -8.23 17.00 7.19
C ILE A 34 -9.02 16.53 8.40
N VAL A 35 -8.59 16.95 9.59
CA VAL A 35 -9.23 16.58 10.85
C VAL A 35 -9.40 17.81 11.72
N ASP A 36 -10.42 17.78 12.58
CA ASP A 36 -10.60 18.78 13.61
C ASP A 36 -9.48 18.68 14.66
N ASN A 37 -8.91 19.82 15.07
CA ASN A 37 -7.85 19.88 16.08
C ASN A 37 -8.43 19.75 17.49
N GLU A 38 -8.81 18.52 17.85
CA GLU A 38 -9.32 18.18 19.17
C GLU A 38 -8.48 17.10 19.86
N ALA A 39 -8.54 17.08 21.20
CA ALA A 39 -7.80 16.13 22.00
C ALA A 39 -8.16 14.69 21.64
N GLY A 40 -7.15 13.88 21.31
CA GLY A 40 -7.32 12.45 21.00
C GLY A 40 -7.62 12.13 19.53
N VAL A 41 -7.71 13.12 18.64
CA VAL A 41 -7.99 12.87 17.22
C VAL A 41 -6.94 11.95 16.56
N LEU A 42 -5.65 12.16 16.84
CA LEU A 42 -4.57 11.33 16.29
C LEU A 42 -4.67 9.87 16.74
N ALA A 43 -5.04 9.63 18.00
CA ALA A 43 -5.23 8.28 18.53
C ALA A 43 -6.39 7.56 17.83
N ARG A 44 -7.49 8.28 17.52
CA ARG A 44 -8.61 7.71 16.75
C ARG A 44 -8.19 7.37 15.32
N VAL A 45 -7.45 8.25 14.64
CA VAL A 45 -6.98 8.03 13.27
C VAL A 45 -6.06 6.81 13.19
N ILE A 46 -5.02 6.76 14.03
CA ILE A 46 -4.10 5.62 14.07
C ILE A 46 -4.84 4.34 14.45
N GLY A 47 -5.71 4.41 15.46
CA GLY A 47 -6.54 3.28 15.90
C GLY A 47 -7.47 2.74 14.81
N LEU A 48 -8.01 3.59 13.93
CA LEU A 48 -8.86 3.19 12.81
C LEU A 48 -8.10 2.31 11.81
N PHE A 49 -6.87 2.69 11.48
CA PHE A 49 -6.01 1.96 10.54
C PHE A 49 -5.46 0.68 11.18
N SER A 50 -4.87 0.78 12.38
CA SER A 50 -4.33 -0.39 13.09
C SER A 50 -5.42 -1.40 13.47
N GLY A 51 -6.61 -0.94 13.85
CA GLY A 51 -7.75 -1.81 14.18
C GLY A 51 -8.29 -2.59 12.98
N ARG A 52 -7.96 -2.18 11.75
CA ARG A 52 -8.27 -2.91 10.50
C ARG A 52 -7.09 -3.74 9.98
N GLY A 53 -5.97 -3.75 10.68
CA GLY A 53 -4.76 -4.45 10.25
C GLY A 53 -4.01 -3.75 9.12
N TYR A 54 -4.23 -2.46 8.89
CA TYR A 54 -3.42 -1.68 7.95
C TYR A 54 -2.09 -1.28 8.59
N ASN A 55 -1.01 -1.53 7.86
CA ASN A 55 0.34 -1.08 8.25
C ASN A 55 0.55 0.37 7.83
N ILE A 56 0.88 1.23 8.81
CA ILE A 56 1.25 2.63 8.58
C ILE A 56 2.78 2.67 8.41
N ASP A 57 3.24 2.95 7.19
CA ASP A 57 4.68 3.11 6.89
C ASP A 57 5.21 4.45 7.41
N SER A 58 4.42 5.52 7.25
CA SER A 58 4.72 6.85 7.78
C SER A 58 3.44 7.64 8.03
N LEU A 59 3.50 8.58 8.99
CA LEU A 59 2.42 9.51 9.31
C LEU A 59 3.04 10.87 9.66
N THR A 60 2.53 11.94 9.05
CA THR A 60 2.95 13.32 9.31
C THR A 60 1.73 14.17 9.65
N VAL A 61 1.92 15.18 10.49
CA VAL A 61 0.86 16.05 11.00
C VAL A 61 1.34 17.49 10.91
N ALA A 62 0.48 18.38 10.44
CA ALA A 62 0.72 19.82 10.39
C ALA A 62 -0.60 20.57 10.55
N GLU A 63 -0.53 21.77 11.11
CA GLU A 63 -1.63 22.74 11.03
C GLU A 63 -1.75 23.23 9.58
N ILE A 64 -2.98 23.36 9.08
CA ILE A 64 -3.24 23.66 7.67
C ILE A 64 -3.55 25.15 7.40
N ASP A 65 -3.84 25.93 8.44
CA ASP A 65 -4.10 27.37 8.34
C ASP A 65 -3.59 28.11 9.59
N HIS A 66 -2.85 29.19 9.36
CA HIS A 66 -2.46 30.18 10.38
C HIS A 66 -3.02 31.53 9.92
N LEU A 67 -4.21 31.90 10.38
CA LEU A 67 -4.76 33.25 10.20
C LEU A 67 -4.48 34.12 11.42
#